data_AF-A0A0J7KKI8-F1
#
_entry.id   AF-A0A0J7KKI8-F1
#
_cell.length_a   1.000
_cell.length_b   1.000
_cell.length_c   1.000
_cell.angle_alpha   90.00
_cell.angle_beta   90.00
_cell.angle_gamma   90.00
#
_symmetry.space_group_name_H-M   'P 1'
#
loop_
_entity.id
_entity.type
_entity.pdbx_description
1 polymer ?
#
loop_
_entity_poly.entity_id
_entity_poly.type
_entity_poly.pdbx_seq_one_letter_code
_entity_poly.pdbx_strand_id
1 'polypeptide(L)'
;MVRRERRRKKRANENIKMEEWDRYFRNLLGGVDEKVVRGMGRGIRRDEEREISKKEIRAVIRRQKDNKAIGMDEIPAEVWKYGGEKMEDWDWRTCYRIWRGEGWIEE
;
A
#
# COMPACT_ATOMS: atom_id res chain seq x y z
N MET A 1 18.67 35.02 -8.20
CA MET A 1 18.13 34.13 -7.14
C MET A 1 16.68 34.49 -6.91
N VAL A 2 15.72 33.63 -7.29
CA VAL A 2 14.29 33.86 -7.02
C VAL A 2 13.84 32.86 -5.96
N ARG A 3 13.67 33.32 -4.71
CA ARG A 3 13.10 32.51 -3.61
C ARG A 3 11.58 32.47 -3.79
N ARG A 4 11.08 31.36 -4.32
CA ARG A 4 9.63 31.12 -4.48
C ARG A 4 9.09 30.56 -3.17
N GLU A 5 8.54 31.42 -2.32
CA GLU A 5 7.84 31.00 -1.10
C GLU A 5 6.71 30.02 -1.45
N ARG A 6 6.76 28.81 -0.87
CA ARG A 6 5.73 27.78 -1.09
C ARG A 6 4.54 28.08 -0.20
N ARG A 7 3.40 28.43 -0.80
CA ARG A 7 2.11 28.52 -0.11
C ARG A 7 1.81 27.19 0.59
N ARG A 8 1.45 27.28 1.88
CA ARG A 8 0.96 26.16 2.71
C ARG A 8 -0.22 25.50 1.97
N LYS A 9 -0.06 24.26 1.50
CA LYS A 9 -1.18 23.50 0.95
C LYS A 9 -2.12 23.15 2.09
N LYS A 10 -3.39 23.57 1.99
CA LYS A 10 -4.46 23.06 2.86
C LYS A 10 -4.51 21.55 2.69
N ARG A 11 -4.61 20.82 3.80
CA ARG A 11 -4.80 19.36 3.79
C ARG A 11 -6.07 19.10 2.98
N ALA A 12 -5.91 18.43 1.84
CA ALA A 12 -7.07 17.88 1.16
C ALA A 12 -7.51 16.73 2.06
N ASN A 13 -8.70 16.89 2.61
CA ASN A 13 -9.52 15.84 3.20
C ASN A 13 -9.52 15.72 4.73
N GLU A 14 -10.28 16.58 5.38
CA GLU A 14 -10.68 16.40 6.79
C GLU A 14 -12.16 16.02 6.93
N ASN A 15 -12.93 15.94 5.83
CA ASN A 15 -14.40 15.83 5.88
C ASN A 15 -15.04 14.85 4.88
N ILE A 16 -14.30 14.14 4.02
CA ILE A 16 -14.94 13.14 3.14
C ILE A 16 -15.26 11.92 4.00
N LYS A 17 -16.56 11.65 4.17
CA LYS A 17 -17.04 10.48 4.89
C LYS A 17 -16.64 9.21 4.14
N MET A 18 -16.46 8.11 4.88
CA MET A 18 -16.07 6.82 4.31
C MET A 18 -17.03 6.35 3.20
N GLU A 19 -18.32 6.66 3.34
CA GLU A 19 -19.37 6.39 2.35
C GLU A 19 -19.19 7.17 1.04
N GLU A 20 -18.72 8.43 1.13
CA GLU A 20 -18.43 9.24 -0.04
C GLU A 20 -17.20 8.75 -0.77
N TRP A 21 -16.21 8.27 -0.02
CA TRP A 21 -15.04 7.57 -0.57
C TRP A 21 -15.42 6.26 -1.26
N ASP A 22 -16.23 5.44 -0.60
CA ASP A 22 -16.71 4.16 -1.13
C ASP A 22 -17.47 4.36 -2.45
N ARG A 23 -18.44 5.29 -2.45
CA ARG A 23 -19.21 5.64 -3.65
C ARG A 23 -18.33 6.22 -4.77
N TYR A 24 -17.38 7.08 -4.44
CA TYR A 24 -16.46 7.66 -5.43
C TYR A 24 -15.60 6.58 -6.08
N PHE A 25 -15.00 5.70 -5.29
CA PHE A 25 -14.17 4.62 -5.82
C PHE A 25 -14.99 3.59 -6.59
N ARG A 26 -16.20 3.23 -6.11
CA ARG A 26 -17.12 2.35 -6.85
C ARG A 26 -17.46 2.91 -8.23
N ASN A 27 -17.82 4.19 -8.33
CA ASN A 27 -18.12 4.81 -9.63
C ASN A 27 -16.88 4.95 -10.53
N LEU A 28 -15.74 5.36 -9.97
CA LEU A 28 -14.50 5.51 -10.71
C LEU A 28 -13.99 4.18 -11.29
N LEU A 29 -14.28 3.08 -10.59
CA LEU A 29 -13.81 1.73 -10.91
C LEU A 29 -14.87 0.87 -11.61
N GLY A 30 -15.97 1.48 -12.07
CA GLY A 30 -16.97 0.82 -12.90
C GLY A 30 -17.94 -0.10 -12.14
N GLY A 31 -18.15 0.12 -10.84
CA GLY A 31 -19.16 -0.57 -10.04
C GLY A 31 -18.81 -2.00 -9.64
N VAL A 32 -17.53 -2.36 -9.60
CA VAL A 32 -17.07 -3.69 -9.21
C VAL A 32 -16.68 -3.67 -7.72
N ASP A 33 -17.28 -4.53 -6.90
CA ASP A 33 -16.90 -4.79 -5.49
C ASP A 33 -15.50 -5.44 -5.36
N GLU A 34 -14.77 -5.58 -6.47
CA GLU A 34 -13.50 -6.27 -6.56
C GLU A 34 -12.33 -5.28 -6.49
N LYS A 35 -11.46 -5.55 -5.53
CA LYS A 35 -10.31 -4.76 -5.09
C LYS A 35 -9.43 -4.30 -6.29
N VAL A 36 -9.58 -3.06 -6.74
CA VAL A 36 -8.77 -2.54 -7.84
C VAL A 36 -7.34 -2.24 -7.38
N VAL A 37 -6.44 -3.19 -7.67
CA VAL A 37 -5.00 -2.96 -7.67
C VAL A 37 -4.64 -2.20 -8.95
N ARG A 38 -4.74 -0.86 -8.92
CA ARG A 38 -4.29 -0.02 -10.03
C ARG A 38 -2.76 0.05 -10.04
N GLY A 39 -2.10 -0.91 -10.68
CA GLY A 39 -0.64 -0.86 -10.86
C GLY A 39 0.11 -2.10 -11.37
N MET A 40 -0.54 -3.24 -11.65
CA MET A 40 0.14 -4.39 -12.24
C MET A 40 -0.49 -4.78 -13.58
N GLY A 41 0.13 -4.29 -14.65
CA GLY A 41 -0.14 -4.82 -15.98
C GLY A 41 0.42 -6.24 -16.12
N ARG A 42 -0.47 -7.14 -16.57
CA ARG A 42 -0.28 -8.44 -17.20
C ARG A 42 -0.12 -9.65 -16.27
N GLY A 43 -1.20 -10.44 -16.22
CA GLY A 43 -1.17 -11.86 -15.89
C GLY A 43 -2.20 -12.31 -14.85
N ILE A 44 -3.48 -11.96 -14.98
CA ILE A 44 -4.53 -12.68 -14.24
C ILE A 44 -4.68 -14.04 -14.92
N ARG A 45 -3.79 -14.99 -14.59
CA ARG A 45 -4.19 -16.40 -14.58
C ARG A 45 -5.06 -16.56 -13.34
N ARG A 46 -6.22 -17.20 -13.50
CA ARG A 46 -7.00 -17.75 -12.38
C ARG A 46 -6.07 -18.69 -11.61
N ASP A 47 -5.38 -18.16 -10.62
CA ASP A 47 -4.69 -18.93 -9.62
C ASP A 47 -5.67 -19.02 -8.45
N GLU A 48 -6.21 -20.21 -8.24
CA GLU A 48 -6.79 -20.68 -6.97
C GLU A 48 -6.01 -20.02 -5.82
N GLU A 49 -6.68 -19.39 -4.85
CA GLU A 49 -6.07 -18.59 -3.75
C GLU A 49 -4.71 -19.13 -3.26
N ARG A 50 -3.62 -18.73 -3.92
CA ARG A 50 -2.29 -19.21 -3.58
C ARG A 50 -1.85 -18.47 -2.33
N GLU A 51 -1.23 -19.21 -1.41
CA GLU A 51 -0.59 -18.61 -0.24
C GLU A 51 0.40 -17.52 -0.67
N ILE A 52 0.48 -16.43 0.10
CA ILE A 52 1.45 -15.36 -0.15
C ILE A 52 2.86 -15.94 -0.02
N SER A 53 3.63 -15.92 -1.10
CA SER A 53 5.01 -16.37 -1.10
C SER A 53 5.97 -15.25 -0.65
N LYS A 54 7.10 -15.64 -0.03
CA LYS A 54 8.19 -14.69 0.29
C LYS A 54 8.74 -13.97 -0.95
N LYS A 55 8.73 -14.63 -2.12
CA LYS A 55 9.21 -14.06 -3.39
C LYS A 55 8.32 -12.90 -3.85
N GLU A 56 7.00 -13.02 -3.68
CA GLU A 56 6.06 -11.95 -4.01
C GLU A 56 6.29 -10.72 -3.13
N ILE A 57 6.43 -10.91 -1.82
CA ILE A 57 6.72 -9.83 -0.87
C ILE A 57 8.03 -9.12 -1.23
N ARG A 58 9.11 -9.87 -1.43
CA ARG A 58 10.41 -9.32 -1.87
C ARG A 58 10.30 -8.53 -3.17
N ALA A 59 9.55 -9.03 -4.15
CA ALA A 59 9.36 -8.34 -5.42
C ALA A 59 8.60 -7.02 -5.26
N VAL A 60 7.58 -6.98 -4.39
CA VAL A 60 6.80 -5.78 -4.09
C VAL A 60 7.64 -4.75 -3.34
N ILE A 61 8.35 -5.16 -2.29
CA ILE A 61 9.25 -4.30 -1.51
C ILE A 61 10.29 -3.64 -2.42
N ARG A 62 10.93 -4.41 -3.31
CA ARG A 62 11.95 -3.88 -4.23
C ARG A 62 11.41 -2.90 -5.26
N ARG A 63 10.15 -3.03 -5.66
CA ARG A 63 9.48 -2.13 -6.61
C ARG A 63 9.08 -0.80 -5.98
N GLN A 64 9.20 -0.65 -4.66
CA GLN A 64 8.91 0.62 -4.01
C GLN A 64 9.86 1.72 -4.51
N LYS A 65 9.28 2.89 -4.80
CA LYS A 65 10.02 4.10 -5.13
C LYS A 65 10.62 4.70 -3.87
N ASP A 66 11.82 5.23 -4.01
CA ASP A 66 12.48 6.02 -2.97
C ASP A 66 11.86 7.42 -2.92
N ASN A 67 12.08 8.12 -1.80
CA ASN A 67 11.57 9.44 -1.46
C ASN A 67 10.04 9.54 -1.49
N LYS A 68 9.34 8.45 -1.15
CA LYS A 68 7.91 8.53 -0.87
C LYS A 68 7.69 9.44 0.34
N ALA A 69 6.56 10.15 0.32
CA ALA A 69 6.15 10.95 1.48
C ALA A 69 6.01 10.03 2.69
N ILE A 70 6.67 10.41 3.78
CA ILE A 70 6.62 9.70 5.05
C ILE A 70 5.18 9.75 5.59
N GLY A 71 4.70 8.60 6.08
CA GLY A 71 3.37 8.46 6.66
C GLY A 71 3.25 9.09 8.04
N MET A 72 2.12 8.84 8.70
CA MET A 72 1.91 9.22 10.10
C MET A 72 2.82 8.44 11.06
N ASP A 73 3.30 7.28 10.63
CA ASP A 73 4.26 6.43 11.33
C ASP A 73 5.66 7.02 11.40
N GLU A 74 5.94 8.11 10.67
CA GLU A 74 7.26 8.72 10.54
C GLU A 74 8.33 7.78 9.94
N ILE A 75 7.92 6.63 9.38
CA ILE A 75 8.82 5.62 8.82
C ILE A 75 9.02 5.87 7.31
N PRO A 76 10.26 6.08 6.83
CA PRO A 76 10.54 6.18 5.40
C PRO A 76 10.31 4.86 4.65
N ALA A 77 9.92 4.95 3.38
CA ALA A 77 9.72 3.77 2.52
C ALA A 77 11.00 2.94 2.34
N GLU A 78 12.15 3.59 2.47
CA GLU A 78 13.49 3.06 2.39
C GLU A 78 13.77 2.02 3.48
N VAL A 79 13.16 2.16 4.66
CA VAL A 79 13.34 1.20 5.77
C VAL A 79 12.87 -0.19 5.34
N TRP A 80 11.71 -0.26 4.71
CA TRP A 80 11.15 -1.51 4.17
C TRP A 80 12.02 -2.06 3.04
N LYS A 81 12.51 -1.18 2.16
CA LYS A 81 13.27 -1.56 0.96
C LYS A 81 14.69 -2.04 1.24
N TYR A 82 15.34 -1.46 2.25
CA TYR A 82 16.75 -1.71 2.58
C TYR A 82 16.93 -2.43 3.92
N GLY A 83 15.86 -2.78 4.62
CA GLY A 83 15.91 -3.50 5.90
C GLY A 83 16.45 -4.94 5.84
N GLY A 84 16.69 -5.46 4.63
CA GLY A 84 17.29 -6.77 4.41
C GLY A 84 16.37 -7.94 4.73
N GLU A 85 16.93 -9.15 4.75
CA GLU A 85 16.14 -10.40 4.84
C GLU A 85 15.28 -10.49 6.10
N LYS A 86 15.77 -10.00 7.25
CA LYS A 86 14.99 -9.97 8.50
C LYS A 86 13.72 -9.14 8.35
N MET A 87 13.81 -8.01 7.66
CA MET A 87 12.67 -7.13 7.41
C MET A 87 11.70 -7.76 6.41
N GLU A 88 12.22 -8.35 5.32
CA GLU A 88 11.41 -9.08 4.35
C GLU A 88 10.65 -10.26 4.99
N ASP A 89 11.28 -10.97 5.92
CA ASP A 89 10.67 -12.08 6.65
C ASP A 89 9.60 -11.60 7.63
N TRP A 90 9.82 -10.47 8.29
CA TRP A 90 8.82 -9.84 9.15
C TRP A 90 7.60 -9.38 8.34
N ASP A 91 7.83 -8.68 7.22
CA ASP A 91 6.78 -8.22 6.30
C ASP A 91 5.95 -9.39 5.78
N TRP A 92 6.62 -10.46 5.36
CA TRP A 92 5.94 -11.66 4.89
C TRP A 92 5.07 -12.29 5.98
N ARG A 93 5.58 -12.45 7.21
CA ARG A 93 4.80 -13.02 8.32
C ARG A 93 3.57 -12.18 8.63
N THR A 94 3.74 -10.86 8.67
CA THR A 94 2.65 -9.91 8.90
C THR A 94 1.58 -10.03 7.81
N CYS A 95 1.98 -9.98 6.54
CA CYS A 95 1.05 -10.17 5.42
C CYS A 95 0.37 -11.53 5.43
N TYR A 96 1.11 -12.61 5.76
CA TYR A 96 0.58 -13.97 5.81
C TYR A 96 -0.49 -14.11 6.90
N ARG A 97 -0.24 -13.59 8.10
CA ARG A 97 -1.22 -13.59 9.21
C ARG A 97 -2.50 -12.82 8.83
N ILE A 98 -2.36 -11.64 8.25
CA ILE A 98 -3.49 -10.82 7.78
C ILE A 98 -4.27 -11.58 6.69
N TRP A 99 -3.56 -12.22 5.75
CA TRP A 99 -4.18 -13.01 4.68
C TRP A 99 -4.97 -14.21 5.21
N ARG A 100 -4.51 -14.84 6.29
CA ARG A 100 -5.19 -15.94 6.98
C ARG A 100 -6.35 -15.48 7.88
N GLY A 101 -6.57 -14.18 8.03
CA GLY A 101 -7.60 -13.64 8.91
C GLY A 101 -7.27 -13.72 10.40
N GLU A 102 -5.99 -13.92 10.76
CA GLU A 102 -5.52 -14.01 12.15
C GLU A 102 -5.43 -12.64 12.87
N GLY A 103 -5.99 -11.59 12.25
CA GLY A 103 -6.02 -10.24 12.80
C GLY A 103 -4.80 -9.39 12.46
N TRP A 104 -4.85 -8.14 12.90
CA TRP A 104 -3.75 -7.19 12.81
C TRP A 104 -2.72 -7.47 13.89
N ILE A 105 -1.52 -6.88 13.77
CA ILE A 105 -0.58 -6.85 14.87
C ILE A 105 -1.23 -6.01 15.97
N GLU A 106 -1.72 -6.66 17.03
CA GLU A 106 -2.11 -5.97 18.24
C GLU A 106 -0.86 -5.42 18.94
N GLU A 107 -1.01 -4.23 19.51
CA GLU A 107 0.05 -3.36 20.05
C GLU A 107 0.77 -3.95 21.28
#